data_AF-A0A7W4C839-F1
#
_entry.id   AF-A0A7W4C839-F1
#
_cell.length_a   1.000
_cell.length_b   1.000
_cell.length_c   1.000
_cell.angle_alpha   90.00
_cell.angle_beta   90.00
_cell.angle_gamma   90.00
#
_symmetry.space_group_name_H-M   'P 1'
#
loop_
_entity.id
_entity.type
_entity.pdbx_description
1 polymer ?
#
loop_
_entity_poly.entity_id
_entity_poly.type
_entity_poly.pdbx_seq_one_letter_code
_entity_poly.pdbx_strand_id
1 'polypeptide(L)'
;MLQMTQRQIVDLGICSRTQLRKINNAEIKKTTFTAQQLLPLIVQNMDIKELFFQVDSAQVHAIKSSETVRNGRIDMAICQRVLQNIDEGMAPEQLAHNFRIPAETINKWHKNAIVLSLQQTTYHQPRHRKKDLFEIAPTIPQTSVEKNLVSKIINKIRDQYSQDRTNILLACEYALAHKSNSKSGVYFNAPEKLEHFLNTFSFCIAKSQWRILTCSLQHSTSKNRWDEVCKGINSDVLKGSSSEGRSGKGTVWLELKHPKENEIIANNQLKKYSSPCLMYFIKMLYIMTHNPH
;
A
#
# COMPACT_ATOMS: atom_id res chain seq x y z
N MET A 1 -2.81 -30.73 32.16
CA MET A 1 -3.57 -29.52 32.55
C MET A 1 -2.58 -28.40 32.78
N LEU A 2 -2.76 -27.24 32.12
CA LEU A 2 -1.89 -26.08 32.33
C LEU A 2 -2.16 -25.48 33.72
N GLN A 3 -1.13 -25.41 34.57
CA GLN A 3 -1.20 -24.79 35.89
C GLN A 3 -0.33 -23.53 35.90
N MET A 4 -0.86 -22.44 36.45
CA MET A 4 -0.19 -21.14 36.46
C MET A 4 -0.16 -20.57 37.87
N THR A 5 0.95 -19.94 38.24
CA THR A 5 1.08 -19.23 39.50
C THR A 5 0.34 -17.90 39.46
N GLN A 6 -0.04 -17.36 40.63
CA GLN A 6 -0.68 -16.06 40.74
C GLN A 6 0.13 -14.94 40.06
N ARG A 7 1.46 -15.01 40.13
CA ARG A 7 2.36 -14.04 39.50
C ARG A 7 2.27 -14.10 37.97
N GLN A 8 2.34 -15.30 37.40
CA GLN A 8 2.23 -15.50 35.94
C GLN A 8 0.88 -15.01 35.39
N ILE A 9 -0.22 -15.21 36.11
CA ILE A 9 -1.56 -14.79 35.67
C ILE A 9 -1.68 -13.26 35.62
N VAL A 10 -1.09 -12.57 36.59
CA VAL A 10 -1.07 -11.11 36.66
C VAL A 10 -0.13 -10.53 35.60
N ASP A 11 1.06 -11.13 35.43
CA ASP A 11 2.05 -10.67 34.44
C ASP A 11 1.55 -10.83 33.00
N LEU A 12 0.69 -11.83 32.74
CA LEU A 12 0.02 -12.02 31.45
C LEU A 12 -1.23 -11.15 31.26
N GLY A 13 -1.60 -10.33 32.24
CA GLY A 13 -2.75 -9.43 32.15
C GLY A 13 -4.12 -10.13 32.13
N ILE A 14 -4.19 -11.42 32.49
CA ILE A 14 -5.41 -12.24 32.40
C ILE A 14 -6.43 -11.79 33.46
N CYS A 15 -5.98 -11.63 34.70
CA CYS A 15 -6.82 -11.22 35.84
C CYS A 15 -6.03 -10.34 36.81
N SER A 16 -6.73 -9.43 37.51
CA SER A 16 -6.14 -8.61 38.56
C SER A 16 -5.88 -9.40 39.86
N ARG A 17 -4.93 -8.93 40.68
CA ARG A 17 -4.66 -9.50 42.02
C ARG A 17 -5.91 -9.53 42.91
N THR A 18 -6.80 -8.56 42.75
CA THR A 18 -8.05 -8.43 43.52
C THR A 18 -9.06 -9.52 43.12
N GLN A 19 -9.18 -9.84 41.83
CA GLN A 19 -10.04 -10.92 41.34
C GLN A 19 -9.53 -12.30 41.79
N LEU A 20 -8.21 -12.52 41.75
CA LEU A 20 -7.60 -13.77 42.22
C LEU A 20 -7.79 -14.01 43.72
N ARG A 21 -7.82 -12.94 44.53
CA ARG A 21 -8.13 -13.05 45.97
C ARG A 21 -9.57 -13.49 46.24
N LYS A 22 -10.54 -13.12 45.38
CA LYS A 22 -11.93 -13.58 45.53
C LYS A 22 -12.06 -15.09 45.34
N ILE A 23 -11.33 -15.67 44.37
CA ILE A 23 -11.25 -17.13 44.18
C ILE A 23 -10.54 -17.80 45.36
N ASN A 24 -9.43 -17.21 45.82
CA ASN A 24 -8.61 -17.78 46.89
C ASN A 24 -9.29 -17.76 48.28
N ASN A 25 -10.33 -16.94 48.46
CA ASN A 25 -11.13 -16.91 49.68
C ASN A 25 -12.24 -17.98 49.70
N ALA A 26 -12.62 -18.54 48.55
CA ALA A 26 -13.66 -19.56 48.44
C ALA A 26 -13.11 -20.98 48.63
N GLU A 27 -11.82 -21.22 48.37
CA GLU A 27 -11.15 -22.49 48.62
C GLU A 27 -9.70 -22.24 49.04
N ILE A 28 -9.32 -22.81 50.20
CA ILE A 28 -7.98 -23.02 50.78
C ILE A 28 -6.83 -22.44 49.93
N LYS A 29 -6.07 -21.48 50.48
CA LYS A 29 -4.87 -20.82 49.91
C LYS A 29 -4.14 -21.65 48.84
N LYS A 30 -4.59 -21.55 47.58
CA LYS A 30 -4.00 -22.26 46.43
C LYS A 30 -2.90 -21.40 45.83
N THR A 31 -1.73 -22.02 45.60
CA THR A 31 -0.55 -21.37 45.01
C THR A 31 -0.57 -21.41 43.48
N THR A 32 -1.39 -22.30 42.88
CA THR A 32 -1.53 -22.49 41.45
C THR A 32 -3.01 -22.57 41.03
N PHE A 33 -3.31 -22.06 39.84
CA PHE A 33 -4.65 -22.06 39.26
C PHE A 33 -4.65 -22.82 37.94
N THR A 34 -5.72 -23.55 37.65
CA THR A 34 -5.92 -24.20 36.35
C THR A 34 -6.69 -23.30 35.39
N ALA A 35 -6.53 -23.53 34.08
CA ALA A 35 -7.25 -22.78 33.04
C ALA A 35 -8.78 -22.82 33.23
N GLN A 36 -9.35 -23.94 33.67
CA GLN A 36 -10.79 -24.07 33.94
C GLN A 36 -11.27 -23.16 35.08
N GLN A 37 -10.46 -22.95 36.12
CA GLN A 37 -10.80 -22.07 37.24
C GLN A 37 -10.75 -20.58 36.87
N LEU A 38 -9.92 -20.23 35.89
CA LEU A 38 -9.76 -18.86 35.40
C LEU A 38 -10.81 -18.50 34.34
N LEU A 39 -11.37 -19.51 33.64
CA LEU A 39 -12.31 -19.31 32.54
C LEU A 39 -13.48 -18.36 32.86
N PRO A 40 -14.15 -18.45 34.03
CA PRO A 40 -15.26 -17.54 34.35
C PRO A 40 -14.81 -16.08 34.48
N LEU A 41 -13.61 -15.83 35.02
CA LEU A 41 -13.06 -14.48 35.13
C LEU A 41 -12.60 -13.93 33.79
N ILE A 42 -12.04 -14.79 32.93
CA ILE A 42 -11.64 -14.41 31.57
C ILE A 42 -12.89 -14.03 30.77
N VAL A 43 -13.96 -14.83 30.85
CA VAL A 43 -15.25 -14.50 30.21
C VAL A 43 -15.84 -13.20 30.75
N GLN A 44 -15.70 -12.92 32.05
CA GLN A 44 -16.17 -11.67 32.65
C GLN A 44 -15.33 -10.43 32.25
N ASN A 45 -14.02 -10.60 32.04
CA ASN A 45 -13.11 -9.53 31.63
C ASN A 45 -13.06 -9.34 30.11
N MET A 46 -13.42 -10.36 29.33
CA MET A 46 -13.71 -10.19 27.92
C MET A 46 -15.01 -9.40 27.84
N ASP A 47 -14.91 -8.13 27.45
CA ASP A 47 -16.05 -7.32 27.04
C ASP A 47 -16.58 -7.93 25.73
N ILE A 48 -17.21 -9.10 25.83
CA ILE A 48 -17.90 -9.78 24.74
C ILE A 48 -19.12 -8.92 24.49
N LYS A 49 -18.93 -7.86 23.72
CA LYS A 49 -20.03 -7.27 22.97
C LYS A 49 -20.51 -8.36 22.06
N GLU A 50 -21.69 -8.92 22.36
CA GLU A 50 -22.45 -9.62 21.35
C GLU A 50 -22.50 -8.68 20.13
N LEU A 51 -21.88 -9.11 19.04
CA LEU A 51 -22.07 -8.47 17.75
C LEU A 51 -23.53 -8.77 17.39
N PHE A 52 -24.44 -7.95 17.91
CA PHE A 52 -25.79 -7.86 17.40
C PHE A 52 -25.65 -7.32 15.98
N PHE A 53 -25.53 -8.24 15.03
CA PHE A 53 -25.99 -7.98 13.68
C PHE A 53 -27.50 -7.83 13.80
N GLN A 54 -27.96 -6.60 14.03
CA GLN A 54 -29.28 -6.23 13.53
C GLN A 54 -29.18 -6.37 12.01
N VAL A 55 -29.50 -7.57 11.53
CA VAL A 55 -29.99 -7.75 10.18
C VAL A 55 -31.37 -7.09 10.20
N ASP A 56 -31.38 -5.76 10.12
CA ASP A 56 -32.52 -5.07 9.56
C ASP A 56 -32.69 -5.70 8.19
N SER A 57 -33.74 -6.51 8.04
CA SER A 57 -34.14 -7.10 6.76
C SER A 57 -34.45 -6.04 5.68
N ALA A 58 -34.33 -4.74 6.02
CA ALA A 58 -34.38 -3.59 5.14
C ALA A 58 -33.00 -2.96 4.79
N GLN A 59 -31.89 -3.42 5.38
CA GLN A 59 -30.53 -3.07 5.00
C GLN A 59 -29.67 -4.33 4.79
N VAL A 60 -30.17 -5.26 3.97
CA VAL A 60 -29.24 -5.91 3.03
C VAL A 60 -28.55 -4.74 2.36
N HIS A 61 -27.26 -4.52 2.63
CA HIS A 61 -26.48 -3.58 1.87
C HIS A 61 -26.74 -3.93 0.42
N ALA A 62 -27.57 -3.11 -0.22
CA ALA A 62 -27.75 -3.15 -1.64
C ALA A 62 -26.33 -2.97 -2.12
N ILE A 63 -25.72 -4.09 -2.53
CA ILE A 63 -24.45 -4.12 -3.22
C ILE A 63 -24.67 -3.02 -4.25
N LYS A 64 -23.88 -1.95 -4.21
CA LYS A 64 -23.89 -0.96 -5.28
C LYS A 64 -23.30 -1.65 -6.52
N SER A 65 -23.94 -2.71 -7.01
CA SER A 65 -23.59 -3.60 -8.10
C SER A 65 -23.98 -2.99 -9.45
N SER A 66 -23.93 -1.66 -9.57
CA SER A 66 -24.24 -0.99 -10.84
C SER A 66 -23.11 -1.12 -11.87
N GLU A 67 -21.94 -1.60 -11.46
CA GLU A 67 -20.78 -1.89 -12.30
C GLU A 67 -20.49 -3.40 -12.28
N THR A 68 -21.44 -4.17 -12.80
CA THR A 68 -21.11 -5.48 -13.36
C THR A 68 -20.03 -5.29 -14.43
N VAL A 69 -19.23 -6.33 -14.67
CA VAL A 69 -18.26 -6.38 -15.78
C VAL A 69 -19.02 -6.16 -17.10
N ARG A 70 -19.20 -4.90 -17.50
CA ARG A 70 -19.84 -4.55 -18.78
C ARG A 70 -18.84 -4.96 -19.86
N ASN A 71 -19.23 -5.92 -20.70
CA ASN A 71 -18.46 -6.45 -21.84
C ASN A 71 -17.28 -7.39 -21.52
N GLY A 72 -17.29 -8.11 -20.39
CA GLY A 72 -16.21 -9.06 -20.06
C GLY A 72 -14.85 -8.41 -19.75
N ARG A 73 -14.80 -7.07 -19.64
CA ARG A 73 -13.57 -6.32 -19.40
C ARG A 73 -13.37 -6.05 -17.92
N ILE A 74 -12.34 -6.64 -17.34
CA ILE A 74 -11.92 -6.36 -15.97
C ILE A 74 -11.18 -5.02 -15.95
N ASP A 75 -11.72 -4.05 -15.23
CA ASP A 75 -11.09 -2.75 -15.01
C ASP A 75 -10.36 -2.68 -13.66
N MET A 76 -9.39 -1.78 -13.55
CA MET A 76 -8.65 -1.53 -12.32
C MET A 76 -9.57 -1.04 -11.18
N ALA A 77 -10.63 -0.29 -11.51
CA ALA A 77 -11.65 0.10 -10.56
C ALA A 77 -12.38 -1.11 -9.95
N ILE A 78 -12.64 -2.15 -10.76
CA ILE A 78 -13.25 -3.39 -10.29
C ILE A 78 -12.29 -4.14 -9.36
N CYS A 79 -11.01 -4.27 -9.76
CA CYS A 79 -9.99 -4.87 -8.90
C CYS A 79 -9.86 -4.14 -7.56
N GLN A 80 -9.83 -2.80 -7.58
CA GLN A 80 -9.77 -1.98 -6.36
C GLN A 80 -10.96 -2.28 -5.45
N ARG A 81 -12.15 -2.34 -6.03
CA ARG A 81 -13.37 -2.59 -5.29
C ARG A 81 -13.39 -3.99 -4.70
N VAL A 82 -13.02 -5.01 -5.47
CA VAL A 82 -12.90 -6.39 -4.97
C VAL A 82 -11.97 -6.44 -3.75
N LEU A 83 -10.80 -5.79 -3.79
CA LEU A 83 -9.90 -5.74 -2.64
C LEU A 83 -10.52 -5.02 -1.43
N GLN A 84 -11.26 -3.93 -1.63
CA GLN A 84 -11.96 -3.25 -0.54
C GLN A 84 -13.03 -4.13 0.12
N ASN A 85 -13.78 -4.91 -0.67
CA ASN A 85 -14.76 -5.84 -0.11
C ASN A 85 -14.08 -6.98 0.67
N ILE A 86 -12.87 -7.38 0.26
CA ILE A 86 -12.05 -8.34 1.04
C ILE A 86 -11.59 -7.70 2.35
N ASP A 87 -11.13 -6.45 2.32
CA ASP A 87 -10.76 -5.69 3.53
C ASP A 87 -11.96 -5.55 4.50
N GLU A 88 -13.19 -5.47 3.97
CA GLU A 88 -14.45 -5.47 4.73
C GLU A 88 -14.89 -6.86 5.24
N GLY A 89 -14.14 -7.93 4.92
CA GLY A 89 -14.38 -9.29 5.41
C GLY A 89 -15.19 -10.20 4.49
N MET A 90 -15.44 -9.81 3.22
CA MET A 90 -16.13 -10.68 2.27
C MET A 90 -15.24 -11.80 1.74
N ALA A 91 -15.81 -13.00 1.64
CA ALA A 91 -15.13 -14.15 1.10
C ALA A 91 -14.90 -14.03 -0.43
N PRO A 92 -13.72 -14.43 -0.96
CA PRO A 92 -13.41 -14.40 -2.38
C PRO A 92 -14.44 -15.11 -3.28
N GLU A 93 -15.05 -16.19 -2.80
CA GLU A 93 -16.04 -16.99 -3.51
C GLU A 93 -17.34 -16.20 -3.75
N GLN A 94 -17.78 -15.45 -2.73
CA GLN A 94 -18.95 -14.58 -2.84
C GLN A 94 -18.68 -13.44 -3.82
N LEU A 95 -17.47 -12.89 -3.81
CA LEU A 95 -17.05 -11.83 -4.74
C LEU A 95 -16.93 -12.35 -6.17
N ALA A 96 -16.49 -13.59 -6.37
CA ALA A 96 -16.43 -14.23 -7.68
C ALA A 96 -17.82 -14.27 -8.34
N HIS A 97 -18.84 -14.66 -7.56
CA HIS A 97 -20.22 -14.65 -8.01
C HIS A 97 -20.74 -13.24 -8.28
N ASN A 98 -20.56 -12.31 -7.33
CA ASN A 98 -21.10 -10.95 -7.41
C ASN A 98 -20.51 -10.13 -8.56
N PHE A 99 -19.20 -10.25 -8.80
CA PHE A 99 -18.51 -9.52 -9.85
C PHE A 99 -18.40 -10.30 -11.16
N ARG A 100 -18.81 -11.58 -11.20
CA ARG A 100 -18.66 -12.48 -12.35
C ARG A 100 -17.20 -12.61 -12.80
N ILE A 101 -16.29 -12.73 -11.84
CA ILE A 101 -14.85 -12.88 -12.06
C ILE A 101 -14.45 -14.25 -11.54
N PRO A 102 -13.59 -15.02 -12.25
CA PRO A 102 -13.11 -16.30 -11.74
C PRO A 102 -12.47 -16.16 -10.36
N ALA A 103 -12.81 -17.05 -9.43
CA ALA A 103 -12.26 -17.04 -8.07
C ALA A 103 -10.71 -17.08 -8.07
N GLU A 104 -10.10 -17.80 -9.02
CA GLU A 104 -8.66 -17.84 -9.21
C GLU A 104 -8.05 -16.45 -9.45
N THR A 105 -8.73 -15.60 -10.22
CA THR A 105 -8.28 -14.24 -10.51
C THR A 105 -8.36 -13.35 -9.25
N ILE A 106 -9.45 -13.47 -8.49
CA ILE A 106 -9.60 -12.75 -7.21
C ILE A 106 -8.54 -13.20 -6.21
N ASN A 107 -8.34 -14.52 -6.07
CA ASN A 107 -7.33 -15.10 -5.20
C ASN A 107 -5.90 -14.65 -5.59
N LYS A 108 -5.62 -14.56 -6.89
CA LYS A 108 -4.35 -14.00 -7.38
C LYS A 108 -4.18 -12.54 -6.95
N TRP A 109 -5.19 -11.70 -7.14
CA TRP A 109 -5.12 -10.29 -6.72
C TRP A 109 -4.94 -10.15 -5.22
N HIS A 110 -5.69 -10.94 -4.45
CA HIS A 110 -5.59 -10.98 -3.00
C HIS A 110 -4.17 -11.37 -2.55
N LYS A 111 -3.62 -12.47 -3.10
CA LYS A 111 -2.25 -12.92 -2.80
C LYS A 111 -1.21 -11.86 -3.14
N ASN A 112 -1.31 -11.23 -4.31
CA ASN A 112 -0.39 -10.16 -4.72
C ASN A 112 -0.49 -8.93 -3.81
N ALA A 113 -1.71 -8.54 -3.42
CA ALA A 113 -1.94 -7.44 -2.50
C ALA A 113 -1.32 -7.74 -1.13
N ILE A 114 -1.51 -8.96 -0.59
CA ILE A 114 -0.85 -9.39 0.66
C ILE A 114 0.67 -9.31 0.54
N VAL A 115 1.25 -9.85 -0.54
CA VAL A 115 2.71 -9.84 -0.77
C VAL A 115 3.24 -8.41 -0.75
N LEU A 116 2.60 -7.49 -1.48
CA LEU A 116 2.97 -6.07 -1.43
C LEU A 116 2.85 -5.50 -0.02
N SER A 117 1.78 -5.85 0.68
CA SER A 117 1.49 -5.36 2.03
C SER A 117 2.56 -5.79 3.06
N LEU A 118 3.19 -6.94 2.84
CA LEU A 118 4.22 -7.53 3.69
C LEU A 118 5.65 -7.11 3.31
N GLN A 119 5.84 -6.39 2.21
CA GLN A 119 7.19 -5.96 1.82
C GLN A 119 7.81 -5.06 2.89
N GLN A 120 9.03 -5.41 3.29
CA GLN A 120 9.81 -4.66 4.26
C GLN A 120 11.00 -3.94 3.60
N THR A 121 11.51 -2.96 4.32
CA THR A 121 12.82 -2.37 4.05
C THR A 121 13.93 -3.23 4.64
N THR A 122 15.18 -2.93 4.31
CA THR A 122 16.36 -3.59 4.89
C THR A 122 16.42 -3.48 6.42
N TYR A 123 15.70 -2.52 7.01
CA TYR A 123 15.59 -2.31 8.45
C TYR A 123 14.30 -2.92 9.05
N HIS A 124 13.69 -3.90 8.38
CA HIS A 124 12.45 -4.57 8.78
C HIS A 124 11.22 -3.67 8.97
N GLN A 125 11.30 -2.42 8.50
CA GLN A 125 10.16 -1.50 8.53
C GLN A 125 9.21 -1.75 7.35
N PRO A 126 7.88 -1.63 7.51
CA PRO A 126 6.93 -1.73 6.42
C PRO A 126 7.26 -0.76 5.29
N ARG A 127 7.45 -1.30 4.08
CA ARG A 127 7.81 -0.49 2.91
C ARG A 127 6.64 0.33 2.41
N HIS A 128 5.42 -0.19 2.54
CA HIS A 128 4.19 0.45 2.10
C HIS A 128 3.42 0.94 3.32
N ARG A 129 3.11 2.24 3.35
CA ARG A 129 2.20 2.80 4.35
C ARG A 129 0.82 2.17 4.19
N LYS A 130 0.28 1.65 5.29
CA LYS A 130 -1.13 1.29 5.43
C LYS A 130 -1.79 2.27 6.39
N LYS A 131 -3.08 2.54 6.24
CA LYS A 131 -3.84 3.26 7.28
C LYS A 131 -4.24 2.31 8.40
N ASP A 132 -4.54 1.06 8.05
CA ASP A 132 -4.91 -0.01 8.96
C ASP A 132 -4.03 -1.25 8.76
N LEU A 133 -3.86 -2.07 9.80
CA LEU A 133 -3.13 -3.33 9.76
C LEU A 133 -3.71 -4.29 8.70
N PHE A 134 -5.03 -4.25 8.53
CA PHE A 134 -5.79 -5.14 7.65
C PHE A 134 -5.93 -4.62 6.22
N GLU A 135 -5.65 -3.35 5.94
CA GLU A 135 -5.82 -2.77 4.60
C GLU A 135 -4.79 -3.35 3.62
N ILE A 136 -5.28 -4.10 2.62
CA ILE A 136 -4.47 -4.61 1.51
C ILE A 136 -4.67 -3.79 0.23
N ALA A 137 -5.80 -3.09 0.11
CA ALA A 137 -6.11 -2.29 -1.06
C ALA A 137 -5.21 -1.04 -1.15
N PRO A 138 -4.68 -0.70 -2.34
CA PRO A 138 -3.99 0.57 -2.53
C PRO A 138 -4.90 1.77 -2.24
N THR A 139 -4.34 2.82 -1.63
CA THR A 139 -5.09 4.04 -1.33
C THR A 139 -5.54 4.75 -2.61
N ILE A 140 -6.85 4.94 -2.76
CA ILE A 140 -7.47 5.54 -3.94
C ILE A 140 -7.13 7.05 -4.01
N PRO A 141 -6.81 7.58 -5.20
CA PRO A 141 -6.71 9.03 -5.40
C PRO A 141 -8.04 9.72 -5.10
N GLN A 142 -7.99 10.83 -4.37
CA GLN A 142 -9.18 11.43 -3.77
C GLN A 142 -9.89 12.36 -4.74
N THR A 143 -9.13 13.12 -5.53
CA THR A 143 -9.69 14.16 -6.39
C THR A 143 -10.15 13.61 -7.74
N SER A 144 -11.16 14.25 -8.34
CA SER A 144 -11.62 13.91 -9.70
C SER A 144 -10.51 14.06 -10.74
N VAL A 145 -9.63 15.04 -10.56
CA VAL A 145 -8.48 15.30 -11.44
C VAL A 145 -7.47 14.15 -11.40
N GLU A 146 -7.17 13.64 -10.22
CA GLU A 146 -6.30 12.47 -10.06
C GLU A 146 -6.91 11.20 -10.63
N LYS A 147 -8.20 10.96 -10.36
CA LYS A 147 -8.93 9.82 -10.94
C LYS A 147 -8.86 9.87 -12.47
N ASN A 148 -9.11 11.03 -13.07
CA ASN A 148 -9.00 11.23 -14.52
C ASN A 148 -7.58 11.00 -15.06
N LEU A 149 -6.55 11.47 -14.35
CA LEU A 149 -5.15 11.22 -14.73
C LEU A 149 -4.84 9.72 -14.74
N VAL A 150 -5.23 9.03 -13.68
CA VAL A 150 -5.03 7.59 -13.53
C VAL A 150 -5.78 6.81 -14.61
N SER A 151 -7.06 7.13 -14.87
CA SER A 151 -7.83 6.49 -15.94
C SER A 151 -7.18 6.66 -17.31
N LYS A 152 -6.63 7.85 -17.62
CA LYS A 152 -5.89 8.08 -18.88
C LYS A 152 -4.64 7.21 -18.97
N ILE A 153 -3.86 7.12 -17.90
CA ILE A 153 -2.64 6.29 -17.84
C ILE A 153 -3.02 4.82 -18.02
N ILE A 154 -4.02 4.33 -17.30
CA ILE A 154 -4.47 2.93 -17.35
C ILE A 154 -4.93 2.54 -18.74
N ASN A 155 -5.75 3.39 -19.39
CA ASN A 155 -6.26 3.08 -20.73
C ASN A 155 -5.10 2.89 -21.71
N LYS A 156 -4.12 3.79 -21.69
CA LYS A 156 -2.92 3.65 -22.53
C LYS A 156 -2.09 2.42 -22.17
N ILE A 157 -1.90 2.13 -20.89
CA ILE A 157 -1.16 0.94 -20.44
C ILE A 157 -1.85 -0.31 -20.97
N ARG A 158 -3.18 -0.40 -20.88
CA ARG A 158 -3.95 -1.54 -21.36
C ARG A 158 -3.68 -1.83 -22.84
N ASP A 159 -3.62 -0.79 -23.67
CA ASP A 159 -3.37 -0.91 -25.11
C ASP A 159 -1.93 -1.40 -25.41
N GLN A 160 -0.96 -0.94 -24.62
CA GLN A 160 0.46 -1.25 -24.84
C GLN A 160 0.97 -2.50 -24.08
N TYR A 161 0.23 -2.97 -23.07
CA TYR A 161 0.71 -3.97 -22.11
C TYR A 161 1.08 -5.30 -22.77
N SER A 162 0.36 -5.71 -23.80
CA SER A 162 0.67 -6.95 -24.54
C SER A 162 1.97 -6.86 -25.32
N GLN A 163 2.37 -5.66 -25.74
CA GLN A 163 3.56 -5.43 -26.57
C GLN A 163 4.84 -5.33 -25.74
N ASP A 164 4.76 -4.75 -24.54
CA ASP A 164 5.94 -4.52 -23.69
C ASP A 164 5.73 -4.92 -22.23
N ARG A 165 5.11 -6.09 -22.02
CA ARG A 165 4.79 -6.63 -20.70
C ARG A 165 6.01 -6.67 -19.77
N THR A 166 7.13 -7.16 -20.27
CA THR A 166 8.32 -7.43 -19.46
C THR A 166 8.91 -6.15 -18.89
N ASN A 167 9.14 -5.12 -19.71
CA ASN A 167 9.72 -3.86 -19.22
C ASN A 167 8.75 -3.14 -18.29
N ILE A 168 7.45 -3.18 -18.57
CA ILE A 168 6.42 -2.60 -17.70
C ILE A 168 6.45 -3.26 -16.31
N LEU A 169 6.49 -4.59 -16.24
CA LEU A 169 6.56 -5.32 -14.97
C LEU A 169 7.87 -5.03 -14.21
N LEU A 170 9.01 -5.05 -14.91
CA LEU A 170 10.31 -4.73 -14.31
C LEU A 170 10.34 -3.30 -13.76
N ALA A 171 9.78 -2.33 -14.48
CA ALA A 171 9.68 -0.96 -14.01
C ALA A 171 8.76 -0.83 -12.78
N CYS A 172 7.63 -1.55 -12.75
CA CYS A 172 6.75 -1.61 -11.59
C CYS A 172 7.46 -2.20 -10.37
N GLU A 173 8.12 -3.34 -10.52
CA GLU A 173 8.88 -4.00 -9.45
C GLU A 173 9.99 -3.10 -8.93
N TYR A 174 10.73 -2.45 -9.83
CA TYR A 174 11.75 -1.48 -9.47
C TYR A 174 11.16 -0.34 -8.62
N ALA A 175 10.06 0.26 -9.06
CA ALA A 175 9.40 1.34 -8.33
C ALA A 175 8.90 0.91 -6.95
N LEU A 176 8.31 -0.27 -6.84
CA LEU A 176 7.85 -0.82 -5.57
C LEU A 176 9.01 -1.06 -4.61
N ALA A 177 10.15 -1.53 -5.10
CA ALA A 177 11.36 -1.76 -4.31
C ALA A 177 12.12 -0.47 -3.93
N HIS A 178 11.98 0.61 -4.71
CA HIS A 178 12.76 1.84 -4.54
C HIS A 178 11.92 3.06 -4.13
N LYS A 179 10.68 2.87 -3.67
CA LYS A 179 9.89 3.95 -3.07
C LYS A 179 10.30 4.22 -1.61
N SER A 180 9.95 5.41 -1.11
CA SER A 180 10.00 5.76 0.31
C SER A 180 8.60 6.00 0.87
N ASN A 181 8.46 5.97 2.20
CA ASN A 181 7.26 6.46 2.90
C ASN A 181 7.34 7.96 3.20
N SER A 182 8.54 8.53 3.25
CA SER A 182 8.78 9.95 3.54
C SER A 182 8.89 10.83 2.28
N LYS A 183 9.10 10.21 1.12
CA LYS A 183 9.20 10.90 -0.17
C LYS A 183 8.27 10.24 -1.17
N SER A 184 7.56 11.08 -1.91
CA SER A 184 6.51 10.74 -2.86
C SER A 184 7.11 10.53 -4.26
N GLY A 185 7.94 9.51 -4.39
CA GLY A 185 8.60 9.20 -5.65
C GLY A 185 9.39 7.90 -5.61
N VAL A 186 10.06 7.63 -6.73
CA VAL A 186 10.94 6.47 -6.91
C VAL A 186 12.39 6.94 -6.87
N TYR A 187 13.21 6.27 -6.07
CA TYR A 187 14.63 6.56 -5.96
C TYR A 187 15.44 5.89 -7.06
N PHE A 188 16.36 6.63 -7.68
CA PHE A 188 17.30 6.12 -8.65
C PHE A 188 18.73 6.50 -8.26
N ASN A 189 19.63 5.52 -8.38
CA ASN A 189 21.06 5.66 -8.12
C ASN A 189 21.94 5.41 -9.36
N ALA A 190 21.33 5.24 -10.52
CA ALA A 190 21.99 5.03 -11.79
C ALA A 190 21.14 5.65 -12.92
N PRO A 191 21.74 6.42 -13.85
CA PRO A 191 21.00 7.08 -14.91
C PRO A 191 20.35 6.10 -15.90
N GLU A 192 20.95 4.93 -16.14
CA GLU A 192 20.42 3.90 -17.04
C GLU A 192 19.08 3.34 -16.52
N LYS A 193 18.97 3.19 -15.19
CA LYS A 193 17.72 2.73 -14.56
C LYS A 193 16.62 3.77 -14.68
N LEU A 194 16.97 5.05 -14.52
CA LEU A 194 16.02 6.15 -14.70
C LEU A 194 15.55 6.22 -16.15
N GLU A 195 16.49 6.16 -17.10
CA GLU A 195 16.18 6.21 -18.53
C GLU A 195 15.28 5.05 -18.95
N HIS A 196 15.61 3.83 -18.53
CA HIS A 196 14.77 2.67 -18.77
C HIS A 196 13.35 2.89 -18.23
N PHE A 197 13.22 3.34 -16.98
CA PHE A 197 11.92 3.62 -16.37
C PHE A 197 11.12 4.69 -17.13
N LEU A 198 11.76 5.80 -17.52
CA LEU A 198 11.13 6.88 -18.27
C LEU A 198 10.70 6.43 -19.67
N ASN A 199 11.53 5.65 -20.35
CA ASN A 199 11.23 5.12 -21.67
C ASN A 199 10.07 4.14 -21.62
N THR A 200 10.05 3.24 -20.63
CA THR A 200 8.96 2.29 -20.40
C THR A 200 7.61 2.99 -20.25
N PHE A 201 7.53 4.12 -19.55
CA PHE A 201 6.28 4.85 -19.34
C PHE A 201 6.06 6.04 -20.31
N SER A 202 6.94 6.23 -21.29
CA SER A 202 6.90 7.39 -22.19
C SER A 202 5.63 7.48 -23.04
N PHE A 203 5.04 6.34 -23.38
CA PHE A 203 3.79 6.27 -24.16
C PHE A 203 2.57 6.81 -23.38
N CYS A 204 2.59 6.72 -22.05
CA CYS A 204 1.46 7.11 -21.20
C CYS A 204 1.71 8.37 -20.36
N ILE A 205 2.96 8.70 -20.04
CA ILE A 205 3.31 9.86 -19.21
C ILE A 205 4.40 10.66 -19.92
N ALA A 206 4.07 11.89 -20.29
CA ALA A 206 4.99 12.80 -20.97
C ALA A 206 6.10 13.30 -20.03
N LYS A 207 7.28 13.63 -20.60
CA LYS A 207 8.44 14.15 -19.85
C LYS A 207 8.11 15.34 -18.94
N SER A 208 7.27 16.26 -19.40
CA SER A 208 6.83 17.46 -18.66
C SER A 208 5.96 17.17 -17.43
N GLN A 209 5.39 15.97 -17.33
CA GLN A 209 4.59 15.53 -16.18
C GLN A 209 5.46 14.98 -15.06
N TRP A 210 6.74 14.69 -15.33
CA TRP A 210 7.69 14.26 -14.33
C TRP A 210 8.36 15.45 -13.65
N ARG A 211 8.81 15.23 -12.42
CA ARG A 211 9.75 16.08 -11.71
C ARG A 211 10.88 15.22 -11.16
N ILE A 212 12.10 15.72 -11.28
CA ILE A 212 13.30 15.12 -10.72
C ILE A 212 13.78 15.97 -9.55
N LEU A 213 14.01 15.32 -8.41
CA LEU A 213 14.70 15.95 -7.28
C LEU A 213 16.11 15.42 -7.24
N THR A 214 17.07 16.30 -7.44
CA THR A 214 18.47 15.96 -7.52
C THR A 214 19.11 15.98 -6.14
N CYS A 215 19.92 14.96 -5.86
CA CYS A 215 20.71 14.83 -4.63
C CYS A 215 22.18 14.63 -5.04
N SER A 216 23.01 15.62 -4.77
CA SER A 216 24.47 15.55 -4.97
C SER A 216 24.91 15.24 -6.42
N LEU A 217 24.18 15.71 -7.43
CA LEU A 217 24.55 15.53 -8.84
C LEU A 217 25.74 16.40 -9.28
N GLN A 218 25.97 17.54 -8.62
CA GLN A 218 26.96 18.53 -9.06
C GLN A 218 28.40 17.99 -9.08
N HIS A 219 28.73 17.06 -8.18
CA HIS A 219 30.03 16.39 -8.10
C HIS A 219 29.95 14.91 -8.51
N SER A 220 28.94 14.55 -9.29
CA SER A 220 28.80 13.18 -9.78
C SER A 220 29.79 12.89 -10.90
N THR A 221 30.44 11.72 -10.84
CA THR A 221 31.27 11.20 -11.94
C THR A 221 30.45 10.89 -13.21
N SER A 222 29.13 10.77 -13.08
CA SER A 222 28.19 10.50 -14.17
C SER A 222 27.28 11.69 -14.48
N LYS A 223 27.69 12.91 -14.11
CA LYS A 223 26.88 14.13 -14.25
C LYS A 223 26.35 14.32 -15.68
N ASN A 224 27.20 14.23 -16.69
CA ASN A 224 26.78 14.40 -18.09
C ASN A 224 25.66 13.42 -18.47
N ARG A 225 25.77 12.16 -18.04
CA ARG A 225 24.75 11.14 -18.30
C ARG A 225 23.45 11.44 -17.56
N TRP A 226 23.52 11.95 -16.32
CA TRP A 226 22.34 12.42 -15.60
C TRP A 226 21.68 13.59 -16.33
N ASP A 227 22.45 14.59 -16.76
CA ASP A 227 21.93 15.76 -17.47
C ASP A 227 21.23 15.37 -18.79
N GLU A 228 21.77 14.41 -19.54
CA GLU A 228 21.15 13.84 -20.74
C GLU A 228 19.80 13.18 -20.44
N VAL A 229 19.75 12.26 -19.46
CA VAL A 229 18.52 11.52 -19.13
C VAL A 229 17.46 12.46 -18.55
N CYS A 230 17.87 13.45 -17.77
CA CYS A 230 16.98 14.45 -17.16
C CYS A 230 16.53 15.52 -18.15
N LYS A 231 17.07 15.57 -19.37
CA LYS A 231 16.75 16.59 -20.37
C LYS A 231 15.25 16.61 -20.68
N GLY A 232 14.65 17.80 -20.52
CA GLY A 232 13.23 18.05 -20.77
C GLY A 232 12.31 17.68 -19.58
N ILE A 233 12.87 17.40 -18.40
CA ILE A 233 12.14 17.13 -17.17
C ILE A 233 12.40 18.26 -16.17
N ASN A 234 11.37 18.70 -15.45
CA ASN A 234 11.51 19.71 -14.40
C ASN A 234 12.43 19.19 -13.29
N SER A 235 13.47 19.94 -12.93
CA SER A 235 14.43 19.55 -11.89
C SER A 235 14.43 20.54 -10.73
N ASP A 236 14.37 20.01 -9.51
CA ASP A 236 14.58 20.76 -8.27
C ASP A 236 15.79 20.18 -7.52
N VAL A 237 16.52 21.00 -6.79
CA VAL A 237 17.65 20.55 -5.94
C VAL A 237 17.14 20.30 -4.53
N LEU A 238 17.21 19.06 -4.06
CA LEU A 238 16.69 18.69 -2.73
C LEU A 238 17.67 19.01 -1.61
N LYS A 239 18.96 18.79 -1.87
CA LYS A 239 20.09 19.16 -1.03
C LYS A 239 21.26 19.50 -1.94
N GLY A 240 21.85 20.68 -1.75
CA GLY A 240 23.14 21.00 -2.34
C GLY A 240 24.19 20.02 -1.82
N SER A 241 25.08 19.56 -2.70
CA SER A 241 26.26 18.82 -2.28
C SER A 241 27.19 19.76 -1.52
N SER A 242 27.77 19.32 -0.40
CA SER A 242 28.91 20.01 0.19
C SER A 242 30.12 19.86 -0.74
N SER A 243 30.90 20.93 -0.90
CA SER A 243 32.14 20.95 -1.69
C SER A 243 33.21 19.99 -1.16
N GLU A 244 33.07 19.54 0.09
CA GLU A 244 34.03 18.70 0.81
C GLU A 244 33.63 17.21 0.85
N GLY A 245 32.50 16.84 0.23
CA GLY A 245 31.99 15.46 0.22
C GLY A 245 32.69 14.54 -0.79
N ARG A 246 32.68 13.22 -0.52
CA ARG A 246 33.16 12.21 -1.50
C ARG A 246 32.36 12.28 -2.80
N SER A 247 33.05 12.28 -3.94
CA SER A 247 32.43 12.12 -5.26
C SER A 247 31.65 10.80 -5.34
N GLY A 248 30.36 10.89 -5.64
CA GLY A 248 29.46 9.74 -5.75
C GLY A 248 28.90 9.58 -7.16
N LYS A 249 28.14 8.50 -7.39
CA LYS A 249 27.41 8.31 -8.66
C LYS A 249 26.24 9.27 -8.87
N GLY A 250 25.91 10.10 -7.87
CA GLY A 250 24.74 10.97 -7.91
C GLY A 250 23.45 10.17 -7.75
N THR A 251 22.41 10.80 -7.22
CA THR A 251 21.11 10.14 -7.00
C THR A 251 19.97 11.10 -7.26
N VAL A 252 18.82 10.56 -7.65
CA VAL A 252 17.63 11.35 -7.91
C VAL A 252 16.37 10.69 -7.37
N TRP A 253 15.36 11.51 -7.13
CA TRP A 253 13.99 11.08 -6.88
C TRP A 253 13.12 11.50 -8.06
N LEU A 254 12.45 10.54 -8.68
CA LEU A 254 11.47 10.79 -9.73
C LEU A 254 10.07 10.86 -9.12
N GLU A 255 9.34 11.93 -9.41
CA GLU A 255 7.97 12.13 -8.96
C GLU A 255 7.04 12.44 -10.13
N LEU A 256 5.78 12.04 -9.99
CA LEU A 256 4.72 12.46 -10.90
C LEU A 256 4.09 13.77 -10.37
N LYS A 257 4.11 14.82 -11.19
CA LYS A 257 3.52 16.10 -10.85
C LYS A 257 2.00 15.97 -10.80
N HIS A 258 1.38 16.70 -9.88
CA HIS A 258 -0.08 16.81 -9.85
C HIS A 258 -0.53 17.82 -10.91
N PRO A 259 -1.60 17.56 -11.70
CA PRO A 259 -2.03 18.48 -12.77
C PRO A 259 -2.39 19.89 -12.26
N LYS A 260 -2.89 19.97 -11.02
CA LYS A 260 -3.21 21.22 -10.31
C LYS A 260 -2.24 21.54 -9.17
N GLU A 261 -0.99 21.14 -9.30
CA GLU A 261 0.03 21.33 -8.26
C GLU A 261 0.09 22.77 -7.72
N ASN A 262 0.12 23.77 -8.62
CA ASN A 262 0.22 25.17 -8.24
C ASN A 262 -0.99 25.66 -7.42
N GLU A 263 -2.20 25.24 -7.80
CA GLU A 263 -3.43 25.57 -7.05
C GLU A 263 -3.40 24.97 -5.64
N ILE A 264 -2.98 23.69 -5.52
CA ILE A 264 -2.91 23.00 -4.22
C ILE A 264 -1.85 23.64 -3.33
N ILE A 265 -0.70 23.99 -3.89
CA ILE A 265 0.39 24.69 -3.20
C ILE A 265 -0.10 26.03 -2.66
N ALA A 266 -0.78 26.83 -3.49
CA ALA A 266 -1.31 28.13 -3.09
C ALA A 266 -2.39 28.00 -1.99
N ASN A 267 -3.36 27.10 -2.18
CA ASN A 267 -4.51 26.96 -1.28
C ASN A 267 -4.13 26.39 0.09
N ASN A 268 -3.16 25.47 0.15
CA ASN A 268 -2.76 24.79 1.37
C ASN A 268 -1.44 25.31 1.96
N GLN A 269 -0.88 26.39 1.40
CA GLN A 269 0.41 26.97 1.79
C GLN A 269 1.55 25.93 1.87
N LEU A 270 1.53 24.95 0.95
CA LEU A 270 2.52 23.88 0.91
C LEU A 270 3.73 24.32 0.10
N LYS A 271 4.94 24.00 0.55
CA LYS A 271 6.15 24.24 -0.27
C LYS A 271 6.17 23.42 -1.56
N LYS A 272 5.48 22.28 -1.55
CA LYS A 272 5.51 21.29 -2.63
C LYS A 272 4.33 20.34 -2.51
N TYR A 273 3.80 19.89 -3.63
CA TYR A 273 2.83 18.81 -3.68
C TYR A 273 3.16 17.84 -4.82
N SER A 274 2.94 16.56 -4.62
CA SER A 274 3.25 15.51 -5.60
C SER A 274 2.09 14.54 -5.64
N SER A 275 1.78 14.00 -6.82
CA SER A 275 0.61 13.14 -6.91
C SER A 275 0.89 11.75 -6.34
N PRO A 276 0.01 11.21 -5.46
CA PRO A 276 0.04 9.80 -5.06
C PRO A 276 -0.29 8.83 -6.21
N CYS A 277 -0.76 9.34 -7.36
CA CYS A 277 -1.22 8.56 -8.49
C CYS A 277 -0.16 7.58 -9.02
N LEU A 278 1.13 7.95 -9.01
CA LEU A 278 2.21 7.09 -9.50
C LEU A 278 2.23 5.75 -8.76
N MET A 279 2.25 5.80 -7.43
CA MET A 279 2.27 4.58 -6.61
C MET A 279 0.95 3.84 -6.67
N TYR A 280 -0.17 4.55 -6.80
CA TYR A 280 -1.48 3.93 -6.95
C TYR A 280 -1.54 3.02 -8.19
N PHE A 281 -1.28 3.56 -9.37
CA PHE A 281 -1.40 2.77 -10.60
C PHE A 281 -0.33 1.67 -10.68
N ILE A 282 0.89 1.92 -10.17
CA ILE A 282 1.95 0.90 -10.15
C ILE A 282 1.55 -0.28 -9.27
N LYS A 283 1.04 -0.03 -8.06
CA LYS A 283 0.57 -1.10 -7.15
C LYS A 283 -0.57 -1.88 -7.78
N MET A 284 -1.56 -1.18 -8.32
CA MET A 284 -2.71 -1.83 -8.94
C MET A 284 -2.33 -2.65 -10.16
N LEU A 285 -1.45 -2.14 -11.01
CA LEU A 285 -0.95 -2.88 -12.16
C LEU A 285 -0.23 -4.16 -11.73
N TYR A 286 0.67 -4.05 -10.74
CA TYR A 286 1.35 -5.21 -10.18
C TYR A 286 0.36 -6.23 -9.61
N ILE A 287 -0.61 -5.80 -8.80
CA ILE A 287 -1.64 -6.67 -8.22
C ILE A 287 -2.38 -7.44 -9.31
N MET A 288 -2.81 -6.75 -10.37
CA MET A 288 -3.63 -7.34 -11.41
C MET A 288 -2.85 -8.33 -12.29
N THR A 289 -1.57 -8.04 -12.57
CA THR A 289 -0.86 -8.70 -13.66
C THR A 289 0.30 -9.59 -13.24
N HIS A 290 0.92 -9.35 -12.07
CA HIS A 290 2.05 -10.15 -11.61
C HIS A 290 1.60 -11.59 -11.32
N ASN A 291 2.31 -12.58 -11.86
CA ASN A 291 2.09 -13.98 -11.53
C ASN A 291 3.14 -14.35 -10.47
N PRO A 292 2.74 -14.69 -9.24
CA PRO A 292 3.69 -15.15 -8.24
C PRO A 292 4.32 -16.45 -8.73
N HIS A 293 5.65 -16.48 -8.81
CA HIS A 293 6.43 -17.70 -9.05
C HIS A 293 6.31 -18.68 -7.88
#